data_AF-A0A1E8EZD1-F1
#
_entry.id   AF-A0A1E8EZD1-F1
#
_cell.length_a   1.000
_cell.length_b   1.000
_cell.length_c   1.000
_cell.angle_alpha   90.00
_cell.angle_beta   90.00
_cell.angle_gamma   90.00
#
_symmetry.space_group_name_H-M   'P 1'
#
loop_
_entity.id
_entity.type
_entity.pdbx_description
1 polymer ?
#
loop_
_entity_poly.entity_id
_entity_poly.type
_entity_poly.pdbx_seq_one_letter_code
_entity_poly.pdbx_strand_id
1 'polypeptide(L)'
;MENKLLDLGFDVAGNNYVFTSPKGYEIIICFTESKYIIDYGKNIKVRHKSTSNLTKPENWVVLECVIRLLNKGYSPSAIELEKTWLLGHDESGRVDILLKDILGKTYALIECKTWGSEYN
;
A
#
# COMPACT_ATOMS: atom_id res chain seq x y z
N MET A 1 9.33 12.42 -9.87
CA MET A 1 8.31 11.71 -9.06
C MET A 1 7.21 11.20 -9.97
N GLU A 2 6.67 12.04 -10.85
CA GLU A 2 5.67 11.69 -11.88
C GLU A 2 6.08 10.47 -12.72
N ASN A 3 7.30 10.46 -13.28
CA ASN A 3 7.81 9.30 -14.03
C ASN A 3 7.73 7.98 -13.26
N LYS A 4 7.96 7.99 -11.93
CA LYS A 4 7.87 6.77 -11.11
C LYS A 4 6.45 6.24 -11.00
N LEU A 5 5.44 7.12 -10.97
CA LEU A 5 4.05 6.69 -10.92
C LEU A 5 3.61 6.11 -12.27
N LEU A 6 4.05 6.72 -13.37
CA LEU A 6 3.83 6.16 -14.72
C LEU A 6 4.50 4.79 -14.87
N ASP A 7 5.73 4.63 -14.38
CA ASP A 7 6.45 3.34 -14.38
C ASP A 7 5.74 2.25 -13.56
N LEU A 8 4.99 2.65 -12.52
CA LEU A 8 4.15 1.75 -11.71
C LEU A 8 2.79 1.43 -12.36
N GLY A 9 2.49 2.03 -13.52
CA GLY A 9 1.24 1.82 -14.26
C GLY A 9 0.10 2.74 -13.84
N PHE A 10 0.38 3.91 -13.25
CA PHE A 10 -0.63 4.94 -13.07
C PHE A 10 -0.81 5.76 -14.36
N ASP A 11 -2.04 6.09 -14.66
CA ASP A 11 -2.41 7.08 -15.68
C ASP A 11 -2.76 8.43 -15.04
N VAL A 12 -2.61 9.52 -15.80
CA VAL A 12 -3.00 10.87 -15.37
C VAL A 12 -4.49 11.10 -15.67
N ALA A 13 -5.28 11.41 -14.64
CA ALA A 13 -6.70 11.72 -14.75
C ALA A 13 -7.00 13.07 -14.06
N GLY A 14 -6.96 14.16 -14.84
CA GLY A 14 -7.06 15.52 -14.30
C GLY A 14 -5.87 15.84 -13.40
N ASN A 15 -6.13 16.15 -12.13
CA ASN A 15 -5.10 16.43 -11.12
C ASN A 15 -4.69 15.19 -10.30
N ASN A 16 -5.18 14.02 -10.67
CA ASN A 16 -4.92 12.77 -9.96
C ASN A 16 -4.12 11.80 -10.82
N TYR A 17 -3.47 10.86 -10.16
CA TYR A 17 -2.93 9.65 -10.75
C TYR A 17 -3.84 8.49 -10.40
N VAL A 18 -4.23 7.68 -11.37
CA VAL A 18 -5.12 6.53 -11.18
C VAL A 18 -4.43 5.27 -11.68
N PHE A 19 -4.28 4.29 -10.81
CA PHE A 19 -3.87 2.94 -11.17
C PHE A 19 -5.12 2.07 -11.24
N THR A 20 -5.29 1.33 -12.32
CA THR A 20 -6.39 0.36 -12.48
C THR A 20 -5.80 -1.04 -12.62
N SER A 21 -6.09 -1.91 -11.65
CA SER A 21 -5.69 -3.32 -11.71
C SER A 21 -6.43 -4.09 -12.82
N PRO A 22 -5.95 -5.28 -13.23
CA PRO A 22 -6.62 -6.12 -14.22
C PRO A 22 -8.06 -6.52 -13.87
N LYS A 23 -8.43 -6.46 -12.58
CA LYS A 23 -9.79 -6.74 -12.09
C LYS A 23 -10.65 -5.47 -11.90
N GLY A 24 -10.18 -4.33 -12.39
CA GLY A 24 -10.90 -3.05 -12.32
C GLY A 24 -10.91 -2.37 -10.95
N TYR A 25 -10.04 -2.81 -10.02
CA TYR A 25 -9.85 -2.09 -8.75
C TYR A 25 -8.90 -0.90 -8.94
N GLU A 26 -9.29 0.25 -8.41
CA GLU A 26 -8.56 1.50 -8.56
C GLU A 26 -7.82 1.93 -7.28
N ILE A 27 -6.62 2.47 -7.43
CA ILE A 27 -5.90 3.24 -6.41
C ILE A 27 -5.72 4.64 -6.97
N ILE A 28 -6.04 5.66 -6.18
CA ILE A 28 -5.99 7.05 -6.60
C ILE A 28 -4.92 7.77 -5.78
N ILE A 29 -4.09 8.57 -6.43
CA ILE A 29 -3.12 9.44 -5.77
C ILE A 29 -3.43 10.88 -6.15
N CYS A 30 -3.65 11.72 -5.16
CA CYS A 30 -3.87 13.14 -5.34
C CYS A 30 -2.76 13.94 -4.65
N PHE A 31 -2.39 15.06 -5.25
CA PHE A 31 -1.53 16.03 -4.60
C PHE A 31 -2.39 17.01 -3.79
N THR A 32 -2.18 17.04 -2.47
CA THR A 32 -2.75 18.09 -1.61
C THR A 32 -1.77 19.25 -1.49
N GLU A 33 -2.08 20.27 -0.69
CA GLU A 33 -1.25 21.48 -0.53
C GLU A 33 0.25 21.23 -0.26
N SER A 34 0.62 20.06 0.29
CA SER A 34 2.01 19.78 0.68
C SER A 34 2.53 18.37 0.36
N LYS A 35 1.67 17.42 -0.05
CA LYS A 35 2.09 16.03 -0.23
C LYS A 35 1.12 15.24 -1.11
N TYR A 36 1.66 14.17 -1.70
CA TYR A 36 0.86 13.14 -2.35
C TYR A 36 0.21 12.24 -1.31
N ILE A 37 -1.11 12.09 -1.41
CA ILE A 37 -1.94 11.21 -0.59
C ILE A 37 -2.42 10.05 -1.44
N ILE A 38 -2.38 8.85 -0.88
CA ILE A 38 -2.81 7.62 -1.54
C ILE A 38 -4.17 7.24 -0.97
N ASP A 39 -5.16 7.14 -1.85
CA ASP A 39 -6.44 6.50 -1.57
C ASP A 39 -6.41 5.07 -2.12
N TYR A 40 -6.35 4.11 -1.20
CA TYR A 40 -6.36 2.68 -1.50
C TYR A 40 -7.77 2.13 -1.81
N GLY A 41 -8.79 2.99 -1.88
CA GLY A 41 -10.17 2.61 -2.11
C GLY A 41 -10.83 1.98 -0.88
N LYS A 42 -12.09 1.51 -1.06
CA LYS A 42 -12.93 1.06 0.07
C LYS A 42 -12.66 -0.37 0.53
N ASN A 43 -12.10 -1.22 -0.34
CA ASN A 43 -12.02 -2.65 -0.08
C ASN A 43 -10.68 -3.06 0.55
N ILE A 44 -9.60 -2.31 0.29
CA ILE A 44 -8.34 -2.46 1.05
C ILE A 44 -8.55 -1.85 2.43
N LYS A 45 -8.28 -2.63 3.47
CA LYS A 45 -8.49 -2.16 4.84
C LYS A 45 -7.28 -1.39 5.34
N VAL A 46 -7.38 -0.08 5.47
CA VAL A 46 -6.30 0.78 6.00
C VAL A 46 -6.54 1.06 7.48
N ARG A 47 -5.67 0.57 8.38
CA ARG A 47 -5.79 0.80 9.83
C ARG A 47 -5.22 2.13 10.28
N HIS A 48 -4.05 2.47 9.77
CA HIS A 48 -3.39 3.75 9.98
C HIS A 48 -2.96 4.33 8.63
N LYS A 49 -2.90 5.65 8.53
CA LYS A 49 -2.58 6.35 7.27
C LYS A 49 -1.09 6.70 7.13
N SER A 50 -0.22 6.12 7.96
CA SER A 50 1.24 6.36 7.95
C SER A 50 1.85 6.10 6.59
N THR A 51 1.41 5.03 5.92
CA THR A 51 1.85 4.56 4.61
C THR A 51 0.94 5.03 3.46
N SER A 52 -0.09 5.84 3.73
CA SER A 52 -1.03 6.38 2.72
C SER A 52 -0.59 7.74 2.15
N ASN A 53 0.71 7.95 2.01
CA ASN A 53 1.31 9.15 1.44
C ASN A 53 2.73 8.84 0.92
N LEU A 54 3.30 9.70 0.08
CA LEU A 54 4.61 9.43 -0.54
C LEU A 54 5.75 10.28 0.05
N THR A 55 5.64 10.71 1.32
CA THR A 55 6.67 11.55 1.96
C THR A 55 7.88 10.75 2.43
N LYS A 56 7.71 9.45 2.69
CA LYS A 56 8.79 8.54 3.10
C LYS A 56 9.14 7.59 1.96
N PRO A 57 10.43 7.27 1.74
CA PRO A 57 10.83 6.30 0.70
C PRO A 57 10.24 4.90 0.93
N GLU A 58 10.06 4.46 2.17
CA GLU A 58 9.47 3.14 2.49
C GLU A 58 8.00 3.05 2.02
N ASN A 59 7.25 4.15 2.08
CA ASN A 59 5.86 4.18 1.62
C ASN A 59 5.74 3.89 0.11
N TRP A 60 6.78 4.20 -0.68
CA TRP A 60 6.82 3.81 -2.10
C TRP A 60 6.90 2.30 -2.27
N VAL A 61 7.68 1.62 -1.43
CA VAL A 61 7.81 0.16 -1.45
C VAL A 61 6.49 -0.50 -1.08
N VAL A 62 5.79 0.05 -0.07
CA VAL A 62 4.44 -0.41 0.32
C VAL A 62 3.45 -0.27 -0.83
N LEU A 63 3.39 0.90 -1.47
CA LEU A 63 2.51 1.14 -2.62
C LEU A 63 2.81 0.15 -3.76
N GLU A 64 4.08 -0.03 -4.09
CA GLU A 64 4.53 -0.94 -5.15
C GLU A 64 4.14 -2.39 -4.86
N CYS A 65 4.32 -2.84 -3.61
CA CYS A 65 3.90 -4.16 -3.17
C CYS A 65 2.38 -4.36 -3.33
N VAL A 66 1.56 -3.37 -2.92
CA VAL A 66 0.10 -3.42 -3.09
C VAL A 66 -0.28 -3.53 -4.57
N ILE A 67 0.35 -2.74 -5.45
CA ILE A 67 0.12 -2.79 -6.91
C ILE A 67 0.44 -4.17 -7.46
N ARG A 68 1.59 -4.76 -7.08
CA ARG A 68 1.95 -6.13 -7.51
C ARG A 68 0.95 -7.17 -7.06
N LEU A 69 0.45 -7.07 -5.82
CA LEU A 69 -0.58 -7.99 -5.31
C LEU A 69 -1.87 -7.88 -6.14
N LEU A 70 -2.34 -6.67 -6.42
CA LEU A 70 -3.53 -6.44 -7.26
C LEU A 70 -3.33 -6.96 -8.69
N ASN A 71 -2.15 -6.73 -9.28
CA ASN A 71 -1.79 -7.25 -10.61
C ASN A 71 -1.74 -8.78 -10.66
N LYS A 72 -1.34 -9.43 -9.56
CA LYS A 72 -1.41 -10.90 -9.41
C LYS A 72 -2.83 -11.42 -9.22
N GLY A 73 -3.82 -10.53 -9.06
CA GLY A 73 -5.23 -10.88 -8.94
C GLY A 73 -5.70 -11.14 -7.52
N TYR A 74 -4.92 -10.75 -6.50
CA TYR A 74 -5.38 -10.78 -5.11
C TYR A 74 -6.63 -9.89 -4.96
N SER A 75 -7.60 -10.36 -4.18
CA SER A 75 -8.77 -9.54 -3.84
C SER A 75 -8.32 -8.35 -2.99
N PRO A 76 -8.77 -7.12 -3.28
CA PRO A 76 -8.52 -5.96 -2.43
C PRO A 76 -8.93 -6.20 -0.97
N SER A 77 -10.02 -6.95 -0.74
CA SER A 77 -10.51 -7.31 0.61
C SER A 77 -9.59 -8.25 1.38
N ALA A 78 -8.65 -8.90 0.70
CA ALA A 78 -7.63 -9.73 1.33
C ALA A 78 -6.43 -8.92 1.83
N ILE A 79 -6.35 -7.62 1.52
CA ILE A 79 -5.21 -6.75 1.85
C ILE A 79 -5.61 -5.82 3.00
N GLU A 80 -4.81 -5.82 4.06
CA GLU A 80 -4.97 -4.94 5.22
C GLU A 80 -3.65 -4.22 5.52
N LEU A 81 -3.67 -2.89 5.54
CA LEU A 81 -2.49 -2.06 5.76
C LEU A 81 -2.38 -1.61 7.22
N GLU A 82 -1.15 -1.56 7.73
CA GLU A 82 -0.79 -1.05 9.06
C GLU A 82 -1.50 -1.78 10.21
N LYS A 83 -1.66 -3.11 10.13
CA LYS A 83 -2.32 -3.85 11.21
C LYS A 83 -1.44 -3.85 12.46
N THR A 84 -1.97 -3.31 13.55
CA THR A 84 -1.34 -3.31 14.88
C THR A 84 -1.95 -4.38 15.79
N TRP A 85 -1.13 -5.05 16.60
CA TRP A 85 -1.55 -5.96 17.67
C TRP A 85 -0.86 -5.59 18.99
N LEU A 86 -1.51 -5.93 20.10
CA LEU A 86 -0.91 -5.84 21.43
C LEU A 86 -0.03 -7.06 21.65
N LEU A 87 1.21 -6.85 22.10
CA LEU A 87 2.17 -7.91 22.40
C LEU A 87 2.23 -8.25 23.91
N GLY A 88 1.51 -7.48 24.74
CA GLY A 88 1.62 -7.50 26.20
C GLY A 88 2.52 -6.37 26.71
N HIS A 89 2.48 -6.06 28.01
CA HIS A 89 3.33 -5.04 28.67
C HIS A 89 3.50 -3.73 27.87
N ASP A 90 2.40 -3.05 27.56
CA ASP A 90 2.38 -1.77 26.82
C ASP A 90 3.10 -1.77 25.45
N GLU A 91 3.49 -2.94 24.94
CA GLU A 91 4.13 -3.09 23.63
C GLU A 91 3.10 -3.42 22.54
N SER A 92 3.37 -2.89 21.35
CA SER A 92 2.57 -3.16 20.16
C SER A 92 3.46 -3.53 18.99
N GLY A 93 3.02 -4.52 18.22
CA GLY A 93 3.62 -4.86 16.94
C GLY A 93 2.75 -4.32 15.82
N ARG A 94 3.37 -3.85 14.74
CA ARG A 94 2.69 -3.38 13.53
C ARG A 94 3.39 -3.95 12.31
N VAL A 95 2.60 -4.28 11.28
CA VAL A 95 3.09 -4.68 9.96
C VAL A 95 2.54 -3.75 8.89
N ASP A 96 3.33 -3.51 7.86
CA ASP A 96 2.93 -2.69 6.72
C ASP A 96 1.74 -3.30 5.95
N ILE A 97 1.84 -4.59 5.58
CA ILE A 97 0.79 -5.30 4.81
C ILE A 97 0.51 -6.67 5.43
N LEU A 98 -0.75 -6.93 5.75
CA LEU A 98 -1.28 -8.23 6.12
C LEU A 98 -2.15 -8.78 4.98
N LEU A 99 -1.89 -10.02 4.59
CA LEU A 99 -2.69 -10.75 3.61
C LEU A 99 -3.57 -11.79 4.30
N LYS A 100 -4.81 -11.89 3.83
CA LYS A 100 -5.77 -12.92 4.25
C LYS A 100 -6.01 -13.94 3.16
N ASP A 101 -6.32 -15.17 3.58
CA ASP A 101 -6.85 -16.20 2.69
C ASP A 101 -8.34 -15.95 2.38
N ILE A 102 -8.92 -16.84 1.55
CA ILE A 102 -10.33 -16.78 1.16
C ILE A 102 -11.31 -16.99 2.33
N LEU A 103 -10.84 -17.54 3.46
CA LEU A 103 -11.63 -17.73 4.68
C LEU A 103 -11.46 -16.55 5.66
N GLY A 104 -10.68 -15.54 5.29
CA GLY A 104 -10.40 -14.35 6.11
C GLY A 104 -9.34 -14.57 7.19
N LYS A 105 -8.60 -15.70 7.17
CA LYS A 105 -7.50 -15.95 8.11
C LYS A 105 -6.23 -15.31 7.60
N THR A 106 -5.35 -14.88 8.52
CA THR A 106 -4.02 -14.38 8.17
C THR A 106 -3.25 -15.45 7.41
N TYR A 107 -2.81 -15.10 6.21
CA TYR A 107 -2.04 -15.97 5.31
C TYR A 107 -0.57 -15.57 5.27
N ALA A 108 -0.28 -14.26 5.16
CA ALA A 108 1.08 -13.76 5.09
C ALA A 108 1.17 -12.35 5.67
N LEU A 109 2.38 -11.99 6.10
CA LEU A 109 2.77 -10.68 6.58
C LEU A 109 3.91 -10.19 5.67
N ILE A 110 3.82 -8.96 5.18
CA ILE A 110 4.86 -8.34 4.36
C ILE A 110 5.28 -7.05 5.07
N GLU A 111 6.56 -7.00 5.42
CA GLU A 111 7.23 -5.84 5.97
C GLU A 111 8.10 -5.22 4.87
N CYS A 112 7.85 -3.96 4.54
CA CYS A 112 8.56 -3.26 3.50
C CYS A 112 9.81 -2.59 4.07
N LYS A 113 10.88 -2.57 3.27
CA LYS A 113 12.12 -1.87 3.60
C LYS A 113 12.66 -1.19 2.35
N THR A 114 13.26 -0.02 2.54
CA THR A 114 13.98 0.67 1.48
C THR A 114 15.31 -0.02 1.23
N TRP A 115 15.68 -0.22 -0.04
CA TRP A 115 17.04 -0.65 -0.39
C TRP A 115 18.06 0.32 0.21
N GLY A 116 19.10 -0.22 0.85
CA GLY A 116 20.10 0.55 1.59
C GLY A 116 21.42 -0.19 1.71
N SER A 117 22.42 0.47 2.31
CA SER A 117 23.79 -0.05 2.41
C SER A 117 23.90 -1.37 3.18
N GLU A 118 22.93 -1.67 4.05
CA GLU A 118 22.86 -2.94 4.81
C GLU A 118 22.64 -4.17 3.92
N TYR A 119 22.31 -3.97 2.64
CA TYR A 119 21.99 -5.02 1.67
C TYR A 119 22.95 -5.05 0.47
N ASN A 120 24.05 -4.30 0.53
CA ASN A 120 25.11 -4.27 -0.49
C ASN A 120 26.22 -5.29 -0.21
#